data_AF-A0A4W5KSR5-F1
#
_entry.id   AF-A0A4W5KSR5-F1
#
_cell.length_a   1.000
_cell.length_b   1.000
_cell.length_c   1.000
_cell.angle_alpha   90.00
_cell.angle_beta   90.00
_cell.angle_gamma   90.00
#
_symmetry.space_group_name_H-M   'P 1'
#
loop_
_entity.id
_entity.type
_entity.pdbx_description
1 polymer ?
#
loop_
_entity_poly.entity_id
_entity_poly.type
_entity_poly.pdbx_seq_one_letter_code
_entity_poly.pdbx_strand_id
1 'polypeptide(L)'
;MKIEGVFMKIEGVLNNSREVSGLLGAVEDAMRLIGPQLRHNHTTLNKTHTVTELAVRRGQTPPTGPISLANDNASLDTSWETATGNGTFPGFALAGLVSYKTMETSVNNSFQYLTDTDTATATASKPSYQISSKVVTALVSNPATDHLAQPVILTFKHLQVRAESAEMNYTCVFWSEGRVQEAGGAWSRRGCTKVMSNATHTVCSCTHLSSFAVLMALYPVKHTFELRLLTWLGLSVSVVCLLLCILTFWLCRSIQGTRTTIHLHLCVCLFIADLVFLSGISHTQSKVGVGMWGLCVCGRCMCVCVFHISTSHTQSKVGNEQNKVGNEQRTSVTIF
;
A
#
# COMPACT_ATOMS: atom_id res chain seq x y z
N MET A 1 0.13 23.14 -38.84
CA MET A 1 1.39 22.42 -38.51
C MET A 1 1.09 21.49 -37.33
N LYS A 2 1.62 20.28 -37.37
CA LYS A 2 1.00 19.04 -36.90
C LYS A 2 1.07 18.86 -35.37
N ILE A 3 0.01 19.25 -34.64
CA ILE A 3 -0.17 18.98 -33.18
C ILE A 3 0.00 17.48 -32.88
N GLU A 4 -0.28 16.61 -33.85
CA GLU A 4 -0.09 15.17 -33.68
C GLU A 4 1.37 14.77 -33.48
N GLY A 5 2.36 15.46 -34.08
CA GLY A 5 3.76 15.04 -34.02
C GLY A 5 4.37 15.05 -32.61
N VAL A 6 3.95 15.98 -31.75
CA VAL A 6 4.40 16.05 -30.34
C VAL A 6 3.69 14.98 -29.49
N PHE A 7 2.40 14.72 -29.79
CA PHE A 7 1.61 13.70 -29.09
C PHE A 7 1.87 12.26 -29.57
N MET A 8 2.45 12.07 -30.76
CA MET A 8 2.80 10.75 -31.31
C MET A 8 3.91 10.02 -30.55
N LYS A 9 4.59 10.68 -29.59
CA LYS A 9 5.60 10.02 -28.74
C LYS A 9 5.02 9.30 -27.52
N ILE A 10 3.69 9.25 -27.38
CA ILE A 10 2.99 8.62 -26.24
C ILE A 10 2.44 7.23 -26.61
N GLU A 11 3.13 6.46 -27.46
CA GLU A 11 2.69 5.09 -27.82
C GLU A 11 3.32 3.96 -26.97
N GLY A 12 3.93 4.27 -25.82
CA GLY A 12 4.56 3.24 -24.97
C GLY A 12 4.56 3.55 -23.48
N VAL A 13 4.62 2.50 -22.66
CA VAL A 13 4.99 2.62 -21.23
C VAL A 13 6.43 3.15 -21.19
N LEU A 14 6.62 4.31 -20.59
CA LEU A 14 7.95 4.91 -20.43
C LEU A 14 8.69 4.11 -19.35
N ASN A 15 9.78 3.45 -19.72
CA ASN A 15 10.43 2.47 -18.85
C ASN A 15 11.56 3.07 -18.02
N ASN A 16 11.92 4.34 -18.27
CA ASN A 16 12.97 5.03 -17.54
C ASN A 16 12.55 6.47 -17.19
N SER A 17 12.97 6.95 -16.02
CA SER A 17 12.70 8.31 -15.53
C SER A 17 13.26 9.41 -16.42
N ARG A 18 14.27 9.11 -17.26
CA ARG A 18 14.77 10.00 -18.32
C ARG A 18 13.72 10.29 -19.38
N GLU A 19 13.05 9.24 -19.89
CA GLU A 19 12.03 9.38 -20.92
C GLU A 19 10.82 10.15 -20.41
N VAL A 20 10.45 9.92 -19.14
CA VAL A 20 9.41 10.68 -18.45
C VAL A 20 9.76 12.16 -18.39
N SER A 21 10.97 12.50 -17.92
CA SER A 21 11.40 13.91 -17.83
C SER A 21 11.42 14.57 -19.22
N GLY A 22 11.94 13.87 -20.24
CA GLY A 22 11.93 14.36 -21.61
C GLY A 22 10.52 14.57 -22.18
N LEU A 23 9.56 13.69 -21.87
CA LEU A 23 8.17 13.85 -22.30
C LEU A 23 7.50 15.05 -21.60
N LEU A 24 7.68 15.17 -20.28
CA LEU A 24 7.10 16.26 -19.49
C LEU A 24 7.57 17.63 -20.00
N GLY A 25 8.89 17.80 -20.18
CA GLY A 25 9.46 19.03 -20.73
C GLY A 25 8.99 19.30 -22.17
N ALA A 26 8.96 18.28 -23.04
CA ALA A 26 8.51 18.46 -24.42
C ALA A 26 7.03 18.88 -24.53
N VAL A 27 6.17 18.36 -23.64
CA VAL A 27 4.77 18.78 -23.58
C VAL A 27 4.66 20.22 -23.08
N GLU A 28 5.41 20.59 -22.06
CA GLU A 28 5.42 21.97 -21.55
C GLU A 28 5.83 22.98 -22.63
N ASP A 29 6.96 22.73 -23.31
CA ASP A 29 7.46 23.58 -24.40
C ASP A 29 6.46 23.70 -25.56
N ALA A 30 5.84 22.57 -25.94
CA ALA A 30 4.84 22.56 -27.00
C ALA A 30 3.59 23.38 -26.64
N MET A 31 3.12 23.30 -25.40
CA MET A 31 1.95 24.08 -24.95
C MET A 31 2.27 25.58 -24.92
N ARG A 32 3.47 25.97 -24.48
CA ARG A 32 3.94 27.36 -24.52
C ARG A 32 4.02 27.89 -25.96
N LEU A 33 4.43 27.05 -26.92
CA LEU A 33 4.49 27.41 -28.34
C LEU A 33 3.10 27.52 -29.00
N ILE A 34 2.18 26.60 -28.67
CA ILE A 34 0.86 26.52 -29.29
C ILE A 34 -0.13 27.51 -28.67
N GLY A 35 -0.02 27.80 -27.37
CA GLY A 35 -0.94 28.68 -26.65
C GLY A 35 -1.21 30.02 -27.37
N PRO A 36 -0.17 30.77 -27.78
CA PRO A 36 -0.30 32.01 -28.54
C PRO A 36 -0.87 31.85 -29.95
N GLN A 37 -1.11 30.65 -30.44
CA GLN A 37 -1.74 30.40 -31.75
C GLN A 37 -3.21 29.98 -31.63
N LEU A 38 -3.72 29.78 -30.40
CA LEU A 38 -5.10 29.38 -30.17
C LEU A 38 -6.09 30.50 -30.50
N ARG A 39 -7.19 30.15 -31.16
CA ARG A 39 -8.23 31.11 -31.56
C ARG A 39 -9.10 31.56 -30.39
N HIS A 40 -9.35 30.68 -29.43
CA HIS A 40 -10.26 30.93 -28.31
C HIS A 40 -9.47 31.21 -27.02
N ASN A 41 -10.06 32.02 -26.14
CA ASN A 41 -9.47 32.33 -24.84
C ASN A 41 -9.46 31.13 -23.89
N HIS A 42 -10.33 30.14 -24.12
CA HIS A 42 -10.32 28.87 -23.41
C HIS A 42 -10.39 27.75 -24.45
N THR A 43 -9.50 26.76 -24.34
CA THR A 43 -9.43 25.62 -25.26
C THR A 43 -9.22 24.34 -24.49
N THR A 44 -10.14 23.39 -24.69
CA THR A 44 -10.03 22.02 -24.21
C THR A 44 -9.55 21.11 -25.33
N LEU A 45 -8.50 20.33 -25.09
CA LEU A 45 -7.96 19.34 -26.02
C LEU A 45 -7.98 17.97 -25.35
N ASN A 46 -8.81 17.07 -25.87
CA ASN A 46 -8.87 15.68 -25.43
C ASN A 46 -8.21 14.78 -26.49
N LYS A 47 -7.12 14.11 -26.11
CA LYS A 47 -6.36 13.19 -26.96
C LYS A 47 -6.34 11.80 -26.34
N THR A 48 -5.78 10.83 -27.06
CA THR A 48 -5.72 9.42 -26.62
C THR A 48 -5.03 9.26 -25.26
N HIS A 49 -3.94 10.00 -25.03
CA HIS A 49 -3.12 9.86 -23.81
C HIS A 49 -3.14 11.07 -22.87
N THR A 50 -3.75 12.18 -23.27
CA THR A 50 -3.78 13.41 -22.46
C THR A 50 -5.13 14.13 -22.55
N VAL A 51 -5.44 14.87 -21.50
CA VAL A 51 -6.51 15.88 -21.47
C VAL A 51 -5.87 17.19 -21.10
N THR A 52 -6.07 18.23 -21.90
CA THR A 52 -5.42 19.52 -21.72
C THR A 52 -6.45 20.63 -21.69
N GLU A 53 -6.38 21.48 -20.68
CA GLU A 53 -7.13 22.73 -20.57
C GLU A 53 -6.14 23.89 -20.72
N LEU A 54 -6.43 24.85 -21.60
CA LEU A 54 -5.61 26.03 -21.83
C LEU A 54 -6.48 27.28 -21.74
N ALA A 55 -6.03 28.26 -20.97
CA ALA A 55 -6.57 29.61 -20.98
C ALA A 55 -5.53 30.59 -21.51
N VAL A 56 -5.93 31.41 -22.48
CA VAL A 56 -5.09 32.42 -23.12
C VAL A 56 -5.78 33.76 -23.06
N ARG A 57 -5.05 34.80 -22.65
CA ARG A 57 -5.46 36.19 -22.73
C ARG A 57 -4.48 36.94 -23.61
N ARG A 58 -4.99 37.74 -24.52
CA ARG A 58 -4.21 38.55 -25.47
C ARG A 58 -4.57 40.01 -25.26
N GLY A 59 -3.58 40.89 -25.32
CA GLY A 59 -3.80 42.31 -25.11
C GLY A 59 -2.51 43.10 -25.07
N GLN A 60 -2.64 44.41 -24.92
CA GLN A 60 -1.49 45.31 -24.77
C GLN A 60 -1.01 45.38 -23.32
N THR A 61 -1.89 45.11 -22.37
CA THR A 61 -1.61 45.15 -20.93
C THR A 61 -1.70 43.76 -20.30
N PRO A 62 -0.90 43.49 -19.24
CA PRO A 62 -1.01 42.26 -18.46
C PRO A 62 -2.44 42.08 -17.90
N PRO A 63 -3.08 40.93 -18.13
CA PRO A 63 -4.35 40.61 -17.47
C PRO A 63 -4.15 40.43 -15.97
N THR A 64 -5.20 40.67 -15.18
CA THR A 64 -5.21 40.53 -13.72
C THR A 64 -6.37 39.66 -13.26
N GLY A 65 -6.27 39.12 -12.05
CA GLY A 65 -7.33 38.35 -11.41
C GLY A 65 -7.19 36.82 -11.52
N PRO A 66 -8.14 36.07 -10.94
CA PRO A 66 -8.03 34.63 -10.77
C PRO A 66 -8.26 33.86 -12.07
N ILE A 67 -7.63 32.69 -12.15
CA ILE A 67 -7.76 31.69 -13.21
C ILE A 67 -8.02 30.35 -12.55
N SER A 68 -9.06 29.66 -13.00
CA SER A 68 -9.30 28.27 -12.64
C SER A 68 -9.39 27.44 -13.91
N LEU A 69 -8.59 26.38 -13.98
CA LEU A 69 -8.62 25.37 -15.03
C LEU A 69 -8.98 24.05 -14.40
N ALA A 70 -9.91 23.30 -14.98
CA ALA A 70 -10.35 22.03 -14.43
C ALA A 70 -10.64 21.01 -15.52
N ASN A 71 -10.22 19.78 -15.29
CA ASN A 71 -10.61 18.61 -16.05
C ASN A 71 -11.09 17.50 -15.10
N ASP A 72 -11.49 16.35 -15.63
CA ASP A 72 -12.03 15.22 -14.84
C ASP A 72 -11.08 14.65 -13.77
N ASN A 73 -9.77 14.94 -13.88
CA ASN A 73 -8.73 14.38 -13.04
C ASN A 73 -8.15 15.38 -12.02
N ALA A 74 -8.11 16.66 -12.36
CA ALA A 74 -7.58 17.71 -11.48
C ALA A 74 -8.10 19.10 -11.82
N SER A 75 -7.96 20.03 -10.87
CA SER A 75 -8.08 21.46 -11.08
C SER A 75 -6.81 22.22 -10.68
N LEU A 76 -6.61 23.37 -11.30
CA LEU A 76 -5.55 24.34 -11.03
C LEU A 76 -6.20 25.70 -10.80
N ASP A 77 -5.98 26.26 -9.61
CA ASP A 77 -6.35 27.63 -9.26
C ASP A 77 -5.08 28.48 -9.12
N THR A 78 -5.02 29.56 -9.89
CA THR A 78 -3.88 30.49 -9.95
C THR A 78 -4.36 31.89 -10.35
N SER A 79 -3.44 32.79 -10.70
CA SER A 79 -3.72 34.19 -11.05
C SER A 79 -3.02 34.60 -12.35
N TRP A 80 -3.59 35.57 -13.07
CA TRP A 80 -2.95 36.09 -14.29
C TRP A 80 -1.61 36.76 -14.00
N GLU A 81 -1.45 37.33 -12.81
CA GLU A 81 -0.21 37.88 -12.28
C GLU A 81 0.89 36.80 -12.21
N THR A 82 0.54 35.58 -11.80
CA THR A 82 1.45 34.43 -11.81
C THR A 82 1.83 34.04 -13.25
N ALA A 83 0.86 34.09 -14.17
CA ALA A 83 1.08 33.73 -15.56
C ALA A 83 1.93 34.74 -16.35
N THR A 84 1.84 36.02 -16.02
CA THR A 84 2.66 37.08 -16.63
C THR A 84 4.02 37.22 -15.95
N GLY A 85 4.09 36.97 -14.64
CA GLY A 85 5.28 37.21 -13.84
C GLY A 85 5.70 38.69 -13.82
N ASN A 86 6.95 38.94 -13.42
CA ASN A 86 7.52 40.28 -13.31
C ASN A 86 8.34 40.70 -14.55
N GLY A 87 8.33 39.88 -15.60
CA GLY A 87 9.09 40.10 -16.84
C GLY A 87 8.39 41.07 -17.81
N THR A 88 9.03 41.30 -18.96
CA THR A 88 8.43 42.07 -20.06
C THR A 88 7.24 41.31 -20.64
N PHE A 89 6.06 41.93 -20.65
CA PHE A 89 4.83 41.31 -21.14
C PHE A 89 4.84 41.17 -22.67
N PRO A 90 4.77 39.94 -23.24
CA PRO A 90 4.90 39.71 -24.68
C PRO A 90 3.60 39.96 -25.47
N GLY A 91 2.57 40.55 -24.85
CA GLY A 91 1.26 40.78 -25.45
C GLY A 91 0.26 39.62 -25.28
N PHE A 92 0.64 38.58 -24.54
CA PHE A 92 -0.25 37.49 -24.16
C PHE A 92 0.13 36.88 -22.80
N ALA A 93 -0.84 36.27 -22.15
CA ALA A 93 -0.66 35.41 -20.98
C ALA A 93 -1.32 34.06 -21.25
N LEU A 94 -0.66 32.97 -20.82
CA LEU A 94 -1.12 31.59 -20.95
C LEU A 94 -1.11 30.94 -19.58
N ALA A 95 -2.14 30.17 -19.29
CA ALA A 95 -2.16 29.17 -18.23
C ALA A 95 -2.63 27.83 -18.82
N GLY A 96 -2.06 26.72 -18.37
CA GLY A 96 -2.37 25.40 -18.88
C GLY A 96 -2.34 24.33 -17.80
N LEU A 97 -3.25 23.36 -17.95
CA LEU A 97 -3.34 22.16 -17.13
C LEU A 97 -3.42 20.93 -18.04
N VAL A 98 -2.39 20.10 -18.01
CA VAL A 98 -2.31 18.86 -18.79
C VAL A 98 -2.40 17.67 -17.86
N SER A 99 -3.36 16.78 -18.07
CA SER A 99 -3.49 15.52 -17.34
C SER A 99 -3.14 14.33 -18.23
N TYR A 100 -2.28 13.43 -17.74
CA TYR A 100 -1.84 12.25 -18.47
C TYR A 100 -2.66 11.03 -18.08
N LYS A 101 -3.21 10.32 -19.07
CA LYS A 101 -4.15 9.20 -18.84
C LYS A 101 -3.48 7.90 -18.40
N THR A 102 -2.20 7.68 -18.71
CA THR A 102 -1.50 6.39 -18.50
C THR A 102 -0.13 6.53 -17.84
N MET A 103 0.24 7.70 -17.34
CA MET A 103 1.61 7.94 -16.86
C MET A 103 1.85 7.50 -15.42
N GLU A 104 0.79 7.25 -14.65
CA GLU A 104 0.86 6.83 -13.25
C GLU A 104 1.62 5.50 -13.06
N THR A 105 1.56 4.58 -14.04
CA THR A 105 2.24 3.28 -13.94
C THR A 105 3.74 3.41 -14.17
N SER A 106 4.14 4.23 -15.14
CA SER A 106 5.56 4.48 -15.51
C SER A 106 6.36 5.14 -14.39
N VAL A 107 5.71 5.99 -13.59
CA VAL A 107 6.36 6.82 -12.56
C VAL A 107 6.22 6.28 -11.12
N ASN A 108 5.59 5.11 -10.95
CA ASN A 108 5.31 4.50 -9.64
C ASN A 108 6.54 3.86 -8.96
N ASN A 109 7.75 4.08 -9.47
CA ASN A 109 8.99 3.53 -8.89
C ASN A 109 10.01 4.62 -8.50
N SER A 110 9.74 5.90 -8.80
CA SER A 110 10.72 6.99 -8.65
C SER A 110 10.58 7.74 -7.32
N PHE A 111 10.67 7.04 -6.20
CA PHE A 111 10.42 7.58 -4.85
C PHE A 111 11.68 7.90 -4.03
N GLN A 112 12.85 7.93 -4.66
CA GLN A 112 14.15 8.01 -3.99
C GLN A 112 14.33 9.27 -3.13
N TYR A 113 13.71 10.39 -3.49
CA TYR A 113 13.80 11.65 -2.73
C TYR A 113 12.75 11.79 -1.60
N LEU A 114 11.94 10.75 -1.35
CA LEU A 114 10.92 10.79 -0.29
C LEU A 114 11.43 10.23 1.05
N THR A 115 12.55 9.50 1.04
CA THR A 115 13.08 8.78 2.20
C THR A 115 13.92 9.60 3.18
N ASP A 116 14.26 10.86 2.88
CA ASP A 116 15.24 11.63 3.65
C ASP A 116 14.71 12.35 4.90
N THR A 117 13.43 12.20 5.27
CA THR A 117 12.81 13.05 6.32
C THR A 117 12.28 12.33 7.56
N ASP A 118 12.54 11.03 7.71
CA ASP A 118 12.29 10.31 8.98
C ASP A 118 13.63 9.81 9.58
N THR A 119 14.53 10.74 9.91
CA THR A 119 15.70 10.50 10.77
C THR A 119 15.35 10.57 12.27
N ALA A 120 14.12 10.24 12.65
CA ALA A 120 13.74 10.05 14.04
C ALA A 120 13.03 8.70 14.20
N THR A 121 13.71 7.76 14.86
CA THR A 121 13.31 6.39 15.23
C THR A 121 13.65 5.30 14.19
N ALA A 122 14.85 4.73 14.35
CA ALA A 122 15.36 3.53 13.67
C ALA A 122 14.56 2.23 13.96
N THR A 123 13.30 2.34 14.38
CA THR A 123 12.42 1.23 14.78
C THR A 123 11.09 1.20 14.02
N ALA A 124 10.77 2.24 13.23
CA ALA A 124 9.61 2.22 12.34
C ALA A 124 10.00 1.67 10.95
N SER A 125 9.29 0.65 10.50
CA SER A 125 9.41 0.12 9.15
C SER A 125 9.11 1.20 8.11
N LYS A 126 9.96 1.30 7.08
CA LYS A 126 9.83 2.31 6.02
C LYS A 126 8.46 2.20 5.34
N PRO A 127 7.72 3.32 5.15
CA PRO A 127 6.48 3.31 4.41
C PRO A 127 6.74 2.97 2.94
N SER A 128 5.83 2.20 2.34
CA SER A 128 5.79 2.04 0.88
C SER A 128 4.92 3.13 0.28
N TYR A 129 5.30 3.69 -0.87
CA TYR A 129 4.52 4.73 -1.55
C TYR A 129 3.82 4.16 -2.77
N GLN A 130 2.62 4.65 -3.05
CA GLN A 130 1.89 4.40 -4.29
C GLN A 130 1.30 5.69 -4.82
N ILE A 131 1.32 5.85 -6.15
CA ILE A 131 0.63 6.97 -6.80
C ILE A 131 -0.88 6.80 -6.64
N SER A 132 -1.55 7.87 -6.22
CA SER A 132 -2.98 7.89 -5.93
C SER A 132 -3.76 8.87 -6.81
N SER A 133 -3.12 9.63 -7.69
CA SER A 133 -3.76 10.50 -8.67
C SER A 133 -3.19 10.29 -10.08
N LYS A 134 -3.84 10.87 -11.09
CA LYS A 134 -3.17 11.08 -12.39
C LYS A 134 -2.02 12.07 -12.22
N VAL A 135 -1.01 11.96 -13.08
CA VAL A 135 0.05 12.96 -13.20
C VAL A 135 -0.53 14.16 -13.95
N VAL A 136 -0.26 15.37 -13.47
CA VAL A 136 -0.70 16.60 -14.13
C VAL A 136 0.43 17.61 -14.24
N THR A 137 0.57 18.28 -15.38
CA THR A 137 1.50 19.39 -15.57
C THR A 137 0.73 20.69 -15.56
N ALA A 138 1.12 21.60 -14.66
CA ALA A 138 0.62 22.96 -14.62
C ALA A 138 1.70 23.87 -15.19
N LEU A 139 1.33 24.72 -16.16
CA LEU A 139 2.27 25.59 -16.87
C LEU A 139 1.68 26.96 -17.10
N VAL A 140 2.54 27.95 -17.26
CA VAL A 140 2.16 29.32 -17.61
C VAL A 140 3.12 29.93 -18.64
N SER A 141 2.78 31.09 -19.17
CA SER A 141 3.66 31.85 -20.07
C SER A 141 4.94 32.35 -19.41
N ASN A 142 4.90 32.69 -18.11
CA ASN A 142 6.07 33.09 -17.35
C ASN A 142 7.08 31.93 -17.24
N PRO A 143 8.35 32.10 -17.63
CA PRO A 143 9.38 31.07 -17.49
C PRO A 143 9.96 30.95 -16.09
N ALA A 144 9.88 32.00 -15.26
CA ALA A 144 10.40 31.98 -13.90
C ALA A 144 9.36 31.38 -12.94
N THR A 145 9.31 30.05 -12.89
CA THR A 145 8.29 29.31 -12.12
C THR A 145 8.84 28.49 -10.95
N ASP A 146 10.14 28.56 -10.67
CA ASP A 146 10.77 27.85 -9.55
C ASP A 146 10.39 28.43 -8.17
N HIS A 147 10.07 29.72 -8.13
CA HIS A 147 9.69 30.46 -6.93
C HIS A 147 8.57 31.45 -7.24
N LEU A 148 7.33 31.04 -6.98
CA LEU A 148 6.15 31.88 -7.17
C LEU A 148 5.94 32.78 -5.96
N ALA A 149 5.56 34.03 -6.21
CA ALA A 149 5.19 34.98 -5.15
C ALA A 149 3.91 34.54 -4.40
N GLN A 150 2.97 33.91 -5.12
CA GLN A 150 1.77 33.29 -4.56
C GLN A 150 1.76 31.82 -4.94
N PRO A 151 1.50 30.91 -4.00
CA PRO A 151 1.42 29.49 -4.30
C PRO A 151 0.18 29.18 -5.14
N VAL A 152 0.30 28.20 -6.04
CA VAL A 152 -0.83 27.66 -6.79
C VAL A 152 -1.54 26.58 -5.99
N ILE A 153 -2.86 26.48 -6.20
CA ILE A 153 -3.67 25.44 -5.59
C ILE A 153 -4.02 24.41 -6.65
N LEU A 154 -3.70 23.15 -6.37
CA LEU A 154 -4.00 22.02 -7.24
C LEU A 154 -4.91 21.04 -6.49
N THR A 155 -6.06 20.73 -7.07
CA THR A 155 -6.96 19.71 -6.51
C THR A 155 -6.91 18.48 -7.38
N PHE A 156 -6.60 17.33 -6.79
CA PHE A 156 -6.45 16.06 -7.49
C PHE A 156 -7.58 15.11 -7.14
N LYS A 157 -8.13 14.42 -8.13
CA LYS A 157 -9.02 13.28 -7.93
C LYS A 157 -8.23 12.00 -7.68
N HIS A 158 -8.67 11.22 -6.71
CA HIS A 158 -8.07 9.93 -6.39
C HIS A 158 -8.42 8.88 -7.45
N LEU A 159 -7.43 8.06 -7.82
CA LEU A 159 -7.62 6.92 -8.74
C LEU A 159 -8.54 5.85 -8.17
N GLN A 160 -8.54 5.70 -6.84
CA GLN A 160 -9.41 4.78 -6.10
C GLN A 160 -10.00 5.52 -4.91
N VAL A 161 -11.33 5.47 -4.78
CA VAL A 161 -12.02 5.95 -3.58
C VAL A 161 -11.84 4.90 -2.50
N ARG A 162 -11.23 5.29 -1.38
CA ARG A 162 -11.03 4.42 -0.22
C ARG A 162 -11.69 5.04 0.99
N ALA A 163 -12.22 4.20 1.88
CA ALA A 163 -12.74 4.66 3.16
C ALA A 163 -11.62 5.36 3.93
N GLU A 164 -11.90 6.55 4.44
CA GLU A 164 -10.92 7.32 5.20
C GLU A 164 -10.48 6.51 6.43
N SER A 165 -9.20 6.17 6.49
CA SER A 165 -8.60 5.54 7.66
C SER A 165 -7.45 6.39 8.15
N ALA A 166 -7.20 6.35 9.47
CA ALA A 166 -6.05 7.00 10.09
C ALA A 166 -4.69 6.53 9.51
N GLU A 167 -4.70 5.47 8.71
CA GLU A 167 -3.52 4.86 8.08
C GLU A 167 -3.24 5.40 6.66
N MET A 168 -4.17 6.16 6.05
CA MET A 168 -3.99 6.73 4.71
C MET A 168 -3.36 8.12 4.78
N ASN A 169 -2.04 8.20 4.57
CA ASN A 169 -1.34 9.49 4.52
C ASN A 169 -1.06 9.92 3.09
N TYR A 170 -1.89 10.83 2.57
CA TYR A 170 -1.69 11.48 1.28
C TYR A 170 -0.62 12.57 1.33
N THR A 171 0.22 12.62 0.30
CA THR A 171 1.35 13.54 0.16
C THR A 171 1.38 14.12 -1.25
N CYS A 172 1.45 15.45 -1.35
CA CYS A 172 1.64 16.16 -2.60
C CYS A 172 3.11 16.13 -3.03
N VAL A 173 3.38 15.79 -4.28
CA VAL A 173 4.74 15.75 -4.82
C VAL A 173 4.78 16.39 -6.21
N PHE A 174 5.98 16.82 -6.59
CA PHE A 174 6.31 17.25 -7.93
C PHE A 174 7.46 16.40 -8.50
N TRP A 175 7.52 16.35 -9.82
CA TRP A 175 8.59 15.66 -10.55
C TRP A 175 9.83 16.54 -10.55
N SER A 176 10.81 16.18 -9.72
CA SER A 176 12.10 16.86 -9.70
C SER A 176 12.99 16.23 -10.76
N GLU A 177 13.31 17.01 -11.79
CA GLU A 177 14.31 16.61 -12.77
C GLU A 177 15.70 16.55 -12.13
N GLY A 178 16.52 15.60 -12.56
CA GLY A 178 17.90 15.46 -12.11
C GLY A 178 18.75 16.64 -12.55
N ARG A 179 19.69 17.06 -11.70
CA ARG A 179 20.65 18.17 -11.98
C ARG A 179 21.58 17.89 -13.17
N VAL A 180 21.58 16.66 -13.69
CA VAL A 180 22.33 16.22 -14.87
C VAL A 180 21.35 15.51 -15.80
N GLN A 181 21.35 15.82 -17.10
CA GLN A 181 20.48 15.20 -18.12
C GLN A 181 20.54 13.67 -18.16
N GLU A 182 21.64 13.08 -17.65
CA GLU A 182 21.83 11.63 -17.56
C GLU A 182 21.14 10.96 -16.35
N ALA A 183 20.77 11.73 -15.31
CA ALA A 183 20.34 11.19 -14.01
C ALA A 183 18.83 10.86 -13.92
N GLY A 184 18.02 11.27 -14.89
CA GLY A 184 16.56 11.12 -14.84
C GLY A 184 15.91 11.92 -13.71
N GLY A 185 14.60 11.79 -13.52
CA GLY A 185 13.82 12.51 -12.51
C GLY A 185 13.24 11.62 -11.41
N ALA A 186 12.82 12.23 -10.30
CA ALA A 186 12.11 11.54 -9.22
C ALA A 186 11.16 12.46 -8.44
N TRP A 187 10.20 11.85 -7.75
CA TRP A 187 9.19 12.56 -6.96
C TRP A 187 9.78 13.21 -5.71
N SER A 188 9.47 14.48 -5.51
CA SER A 188 9.95 15.30 -4.39
C SER A 188 8.80 16.06 -3.74
N ARG A 189 8.87 16.28 -2.43
CA ARG A 189 7.88 17.07 -1.65
C ARG A 189 8.23 18.56 -1.57
N ARG A 190 9.44 18.94 -1.97
CA ARG A 190 9.96 20.30 -1.76
C ARG A 190 9.03 21.35 -2.38
N GLY A 191 8.68 22.39 -1.62
CA GLY A 191 7.82 23.46 -2.13
C GLY A 191 6.37 23.06 -2.41
N CYS A 192 5.92 21.87 -1.97
CA CYS A 192 4.52 21.44 -2.05
C CYS A 192 4.03 20.96 -0.69
N THR A 193 2.83 21.39 -0.31
CA THR A 193 2.20 21.03 0.96
C THR A 193 0.76 20.57 0.73
N LYS A 194 0.33 19.56 1.48
CA LYS A 194 -1.08 19.13 1.49
C LYS A 194 -1.87 20.12 2.34
N VAL A 195 -2.90 20.72 1.75
CA VAL A 195 -3.85 21.60 2.45
C VAL A 195 -4.92 20.76 3.13
N MET A 196 -5.57 19.88 2.37
CA MET A 196 -6.58 18.95 2.87
C MET A 196 -6.66 17.72 1.97
N SER A 197 -7.22 16.64 2.49
CA SER A 197 -7.50 15.43 1.72
C SER A 197 -8.75 14.77 2.28
N ASN A 198 -9.54 14.17 1.40
CA ASN A 198 -10.70 13.36 1.74
C ASN A 198 -10.66 12.05 0.94
N ALA A 199 -11.68 11.19 1.06
CA ALA A 199 -11.72 9.90 0.37
C ALA A 199 -11.56 9.98 -1.18
N THR A 200 -11.92 11.11 -1.78
CA THR A 200 -12.04 11.29 -3.23
C THR A 200 -11.04 12.27 -3.84
N HIS A 201 -10.56 13.24 -3.06
CA HIS A 201 -9.73 14.33 -3.54
C HIS A 201 -8.67 14.75 -2.52
N THR A 202 -7.55 15.25 -3.04
CA THR A 202 -6.50 15.90 -2.25
C THR A 202 -6.22 17.28 -2.82
N VAL A 203 -6.15 18.28 -1.95
CA VAL A 203 -5.82 19.67 -2.28
C VAL A 203 -4.38 19.95 -1.87
N CYS A 204 -3.58 20.44 -2.81
CA CYS A 204 -2.18 20.74 -2.67
C CYS A 204 -1.92 22.24 -2.88
N SER A 205 -1.02 22.81 -2.09
CA SER A 205 -0.48 24.16 -2.26
C SER A 205 1.00 24.06 -2.62
N CYS A 206 1.38 24.56 -3.79
CA CYS A 206 2.75 24.48 -4.31
C CYS A 206 3.30 25.85 -4.66
N THR A 207 4.56 26.11 -4.33
CA THR A 207 5.24 27.41 -4.54
C THR A 207 5.98 27.50 -5.87
N HIS A 208 5.73 26.56 -6.78
CA HIS A 208 6.36 26.46 -8.08
C HIS A 208 5.40 25.77 -9.07
N LEU A 209 5.69 25.85 -10.37
CA LEU A 209 4.99 25.09 -11.42
C LEU A 209 5.89 23.99 -11.95
N SER A 210 5.28 22.82 -12.20
CA SER A 210 5.96 21.61 -12.65
C SER A 210 4.90 20.56 -13.02
N SER A 211 5.31 19.29 -13.03
CA SER A 211 4.44 18.13 -13.09
C SER A 211 4.23 17.54 -11.70
N PHE A 212 2.99 17.32 -11.32
CA PHE A 212 2.57 16.99 -9.97
C PHE A 212 1.79 15.69 -9.92
N ALA A 213 1.81 15.06 -8.75
CA ALA A 213 0.97 13.91 -8.41
C ALA A 213 0.71 13.88 -6.90
N VAL A 214 -0.25 13.04 -6.50
CA VAL A 214 -0.50 12.69 -5.10
C VAL A 214 -0.05 11.26 -4.86
N LEU A 215 0.76 11.07 -3.82
CA LEU A 215 1.17 9.77 -3.33
C LEU A 215 0.39 9.44 -2.06
N MET A 216 0.21 8.16 -1.83
CA MET A 216 -0.32 7.62 -0.59
C MET A 216 0.77 6.76 0.05
N ALA A 217 1.09 7.06 1.31
CA ALA A 217 1.97 6.22 2.11
C ALA A 217 1.17 5.04 2.68
N LEU A 218 1.69 3.84 2.47
CA LEU A 218 1.20 2.59 3.04
C LEU A 218 2.18 2.15 4.12
N TYR A 219 1.74 2.27 5.36
CA TYR A 219 2.49 1.75 6.51
C TYR A 219 2.24 0.25 6.63
N PRO A 220 3.26 -0.58 6.83
CA PRO A 220 3.05 -1.99 7.10
C PRO A 220 2.28 -2.12 8.41
N VAL A 221 1.10 -2.73 8.31
CA VAL A 221 0.14 -2.83 9.40
C VAL A 221 0.72 -3.63 10.57
N LYS A 222 0.88 -2.98 11.72
CA LYS A 222 1.38 -3.58 12.97
C LYS A 222 0.49 -4.71 13.50
N HIS A 223 -0.77 -4.81 13.07
CA HIS A 223 -1.70 -5.87 13.49
C HIS A 223 -1.18 -7.29 13.24
N THR A 224 -0.37 -7.50 12.20
CA THR A 224 0.26 -8.81 11.98
C THR A 224 1.29 -9.15 13.05
N PHE A 225 1.97 -8.16 13.61
CA PHE A 225 2.97 -8.35 14.66
C PHE A 225 2.33 -8.73 15.99
N GLU A 226 1.22 -8.09 16.38
CA GLU A 226 0.51 -8.39 17.63
C GLU A 226 -0.11 -9.80 17.61
N LEU A 227 -0.79 -10.16 16.52
CA LEU A 227 -1.35 -11.51 16.35
C LEU A 227 -0.25 -12.58 16.28
N ARG A 228 0.88 -12.28 15.62
CA ARG A 228 2.04 -13.18 15.55
C ARG A 228 2.71 -13.34 16.91
N LEU A 229 2.84 -12.27 17.69
CA LEU A 229 3.38 -12.30 19.05
C LEU A 229 2.48 -13.14 19.96
N LEU A 230 1.17 -12.93 19.92
CA LEU A 230 0.21 -13.70 20.71
C LEU A 230 0.24 -15.19 20.34
N THR A 231 0.32 -15.50 19.04
CA THR A 231 0.45 -16.89 18.55
C THR A 231 1.77 -17.52 19.00
N TRP A 232 2.87 -16.79 18.93
CA TRP A 232 4.19 -17.27 19.33
C TRP A 232 4.28 -17.51 20.84
N LEU A 233 3.72 -16.60 21.66
CA LEU A 233 3.63 -16.77 23.11
C LEU A 233 2.76 -17.96 23.49
N GLY A 234 1.56 -18.08 22.91
CA GLY A 234 0.65 -19.19 23.18
C GLY A 234 1.24 -20.56 22.81
N LEU A 235 1.91 -20.63 21.65
CA LEU A 235 2.57 -21.84 21.19
C LEU A 235 3.76 -22.24 22.07
N SER A 236 4.57 -21.26 22.52
CA SER A 236 5.71 -21.52 23.40
C SER A 236 5.26 -22.08 24.76
N VAL A 237 4.19 -21.54 25.34
CA VAL A 237 3.61 -22.04 26.60
C VAL A 237 3.07 -23.46 26.43
N SER A 238 2.41 -23.77 25.30
CA SER A 238 1.94 -25.13 24.97
C SER A 238 3.08 -26.15 24.93
N VAL A 239 4.16 -25.82 24.23
CA VAL A 239 5.34 -26.70 24.09
C VAL A 239 5.99 -26.99 25.44
N VAL A 240 6.15 -25.98 26.29
CA VAL A 240 6.72 -26.15 27.65
C VAL A 240 5.81 -27.03 28.52
N CYS A 241 4.50 -26.80 28.48
CA CYS A 241 3.53 -27.60 29.23
C CYS A 241 3.57 -29.08 28.81
N LEU A 242 3.59 -29.35 27.49
CA LEU A 242 3.68 -30.71 26.95
C LEU A 242 4.99 -31.40 27.32
N LEU A 243 6.12 -30.68 27.30
CA LEU A 243 7.42 -31.21 27.73
C LEU A 243 7.40 -31.64 29.19
N LEU A 244 6.84 -30.81 30.08
CA LEU A 244 6.69 -31.14 31.50
C LEU A 244 5.81 -32.37 31.70
N CYS A 245 4.69 -32.49 30.98
CA CYS A 245 3.84 -33.68 31.02
C CYS A 245 4.62 -34.94 30.61
N ILE A 246 5.38 -34.91 29.51
CA ILE A 246 6.19 -36.05 29.06
C ILE A 246 7.23 -36.44 30.12
N LEU A 247 7.93 -35.46 30.70
CA LEU A 247 8.93 -35.70 31.75
C LEU A 247 8.31 -36.30 33.02
N THR A 248 7.14 -35.84 33.44
CA THR A 248 6.45 -36.41 34.62
C THR A 248 6.09 -37.89 34.43
N PHE A 249 5.60 -38.27 33.25
CA PHE A 249 5.31 -39.68 32.93
C PHE A 249 6.57 -40.54 32.77
N TRP A 250 7.69 -39.95 32.35
CA TRP A 250 8.98 -40.63 32.25
C TRP A 250 9.63 -40.87 33.62
N LEU A 251 9.66 -39.85 34.48
CA LEU A 251 10.26 -39.92 35.81
C LEU A 251 9.43 -40.76 36.78
N CYS A 252 8.10 -40.70 36.67
CA CYS A 252 7.20 -41.48 37.50
C CYS A 252 6.92 -42.87 36.91
N ARG A 253 7.96 -43.71 36.87
CA ARG A 253 7.89 -45.11 36.41
C ARG A 253 6.85 -45.96 37.17
N SER A 254 6.54 -45.56 38.40
CA SER A 254 5.58 -46.23 39.29
C SER A 254 4.10 -46.06 38.89
N ILE A 255 3.79 -45.15 37.97
CA ILE A 255 2.41 -44.83 37.52
C ILE A 255 2.11 -45.41 36.13
N GLN A 256 3.05 -46.16 35.53
CA GLN A 256 2.91 -46.73 34.18
C GLN A 256 1.83 -47.83 34.12
N GLY A 257 0.62 -47.44 33.71
CA GLY A 257 -0.47 -48.34 33.30
C GLY A 257 -0.82 -48.17 31.82
N THR A 258 -1.65 -49.06 31.26
CA THR A 258 -2.14 -49.01 29.87
C THR A 258 -2.86 -47.70 29.52
N ARG A 259 -3.45 -47.03 30.50
CA ARG A 259 -4.10 -45.71 30.32
C ARG A 259 -3.06 -44.59 30.19
N THR A 260 -2.00 -44.61 30.99
CA THR A 260 -0.97 -43.56 30.99
C THR A 260 -0.07 -43.61 29.77
N THR A 261 0.14 -44.80 29.18
CA THR A 261 0.85 -44.94 27.90
C THR A 261 0.11 -44.29 26.74
N ILE A 262 -1.23 -44.40 26.69
CA ILE A 262 -2.07 -43.71 25.69
C ILE A 262 -1.95 -42.18 25.82
N HIS A 263 -2.03 -41.66 27.05
CA HIS A 263 -1.84 -40.22 27.29
C HIS A 263 -0.43 -39.74 26.90
N LEU A 264 0.60 -40.55 27.15
CA LEU A 264 1.97 -40.24 26.74
C LEU A 264 2.13 -40.18 25.22
N HIS A 265 1.57 -41.14 24.47
CA HIS A 265 1.57 -41.11 23.00
C HIS A 265 0.85 -39.86 22.46
N LEU A 266 -0.27 -39.46 23.07
CA LEU A 266 -0.96 -38.23 22.68
C LEU A 266 -0.10 -36.97 22.91
N CYS A 267 0.51 -36.84 24.10
CA CYS A 267 1.37 -35.70 24.42
C CYS A 267 2.57 -35.60 23.49
N VAL A 268 3.20 -36.73 23.15
CA VAL A 268 4.32 -36.79 22.19
C VAL A 268 3.87 -36.36 20.78
N CYS A 269 2.72 -36.84 20.31
CA CYS A 269 2.17 -36.44 19.01
C CYS A 269 1.87 -34.93 18.95
N LEU A 270 1.27 -34.37 20.00
CA LEU A 270 0.99 -32.93 20.07
C LEU A 270 2.26 -32.09 20.16
N PHE A 271 3.27 -32.55 20.89
CA PHE A 271 4.58 -31.87 20.99
C PHE A 271 5.28 -31.81 19.64
N ILE A 272 5.31 -32.92 18.89
CA ILE A 272 5.87 -32.94 17.53
C ILE A 272 5.09 -32.01 16.60
N ALA A 273 3.76 -31.99 16.69
CA ALA A 273 2.92 -31.10 15.87
C ALA A 273 3.14 -29.60 16.18
N ASP A 274 3.34 -29.24 17.46
CA ASP A 274 3.71 -27.88 17.87
C ASP A 274 5.09 -27.47 17.33
N LEU A 275 6.08 -28.36 17.38
CA LEU A 275 7.43 -28.10 16.86
C LEU A 275 7.47 -27.93 15.34
N VAL A 276 6.74 -28.78 14.60
CA VAL A 276 6.62 -28.64 13.14
C VAL A 276 5.95 -27.33 12.77
N PHE A 277 4.92 -26.93 13.51
CA PHE A 277 4.23 -25.65 13.30
C PHE A 277 5.15 -24.45 13.60
N LEU A 278 5.92 -24.48 14.69
CA LEU A 278 6.90 -23.45 15.05
C LEU A 278 8.02 -23.33 14.01
N SER A 279 8.54 -24.47 13.52
CA SER A 279 9.53 -24.51 12.44
C SER A 279 8.98 -23.96 11.12
N GLY A 280 7.73 -24.28 10.79
CA GLY A 280 7.03 -23.76 9.61
C GLY A 280 6.85 -22.24 9.63
N ILE A 281 6.53 -21.64 10.77
CA ILE A 281 6.43 -20.17 10.94
C ILE A 281 7.80 -19.49 10.81
N SER A 282 8.88 -20.17 11.20
CA SER A 282 10.24 -19.64 11.14
C SER A 282 10.83 -19.61 9.73
N HIS A 283 10.24 -20.36 8.79
CA HIS A 283 10.78 -20.60 7.45
C HIS A 283 9.90 -20.05 6.29
N THR A 284 9.08 -19.02 6.52
CA THR A 284 8.15 -18.45 5.52
C THR A 284 8.85 -17.56 4.46
N GLN A 285 9.88 -18.07 3.80
CA GLN A 285 10.48 -17.50 2.58
C GLN A 285 10.49 -18.47 1.39
N SER A 286 10.03 -19.72 1.53
CA SER A 286 9.93 -20.65 0.40
C SER A 286 8.53 -21.26 0.25
N LYS A 287 8.09 -21.43 -1.01
CA LYS A 287 6.75 -21.83 -1.50
C LYS A 287 6.25 -23.23 -1.04
N VAL A 288 6.83 -23.83 -0.01
CA VAL A 288 6.52 -25.20 0.44
C VAL A 288 5.61 -25.23 1.68
N GLY A 289 5.31 -24.08 2.30
CA GLY A 289 4.61 -24.01 3.58
C GLY A 289 3.11 -24.35 3.57
N VAL A 290 2.39 -24.17 2.45
CA VAL A 290 0.90 -24.24 2.45
C VAL A 290 0.38 -25.68 2.57
N GLY A 291 1.10 -26.67 2.02
CA GLY A 291 0.72 -28.09 2.12
C GLY A 291 0.94 -28.68 3.52
N MET A 292 1.94 -28.18 4.24
CA MET A 292 2.30 -28.69 5.58
C MET A 292 1.37 -28.18 6.68
N TRP A 293 0.81 -26.98 6.53
CA TRP A 293 -0.18 -26.43 7.46
C TRP A 293 -1.48 -27.24 7.52
N GLY A 294 -1.97 -27.70 6.36
CA GLY A 294 -3.18 -28.55 6.27
C GLY A 294 -3.01 -29.92 6.94
N LEU A 295 -1.84 -30.55 6.79
CA LEU A 295 -1.52 -31.84 7.42
C LEU A 295 -1.38 -31.72 8.94
N CYS A 296 -0.83 -30.62 9.46
CA CYS A 296 -0.69 -30.40 10.90
C CYS A 296 -2.02 -30.10 11.60
N VAL A 297 -2.92 -29.33 10.99
CA VAL A 297 -4.27 -29.09 11.53
C VAL A 297 -5.11 -30.37 11.51
N CYS A 298 -5.00 -31.15 10.42
CA CYS A 298 -5.65 -32.46 10.32
C CYS A 298 -5.11 -33.46 11.37
N GLY A 299 -3.79 -33.43 11.63
CA GLY A 299 -3.14 -34.25 12.66
C GLY A 299 -3.61 -33.92 14.08
N ARG A 300 -3.79 -32.63 14.42
CA ARG A 300 -4.35 -32.22 15.72
C ARG A 300 -5.81 -32.66 15.89
N CYS A 301 -6.65 -32.50 14.86
CA CYS A 301 -8.04 -32.96 14.89
C CYS A 301 -8.14 -34.49 15.01
N MET A 302 -7.35 -35.24 14.23
CA MET A 302 -7.32 -36.71 14.30
C MET A 302 -6.89 -37.21 15.68
N CYS A 303 -5.89 -36.59 16.31
CA CYS A 303 -5.45 -36.97 17.65
C CYS A 303 -6.53 -36.71 18.72
N VAL A 304 -7.25 -35.59 18.64
CA VAL A 304 -8.37 -35.27 19.54
C VAL A 304 -9.55 -36.23 19.32
N CYS A 305 -9.88 -36.57 18.08
CA CYS A 305 -10.93 -37.55 17.75
C CYS A 305 -10.61 -38.96 18.26
N VAL A 306 -9.38 -39.43 18.06
CA VAL A 306 -8.92 -40.76 18.55
C VAL A 306 -8.90 -40.80 20.08
N PHE A 307 -8.60 -39.67 20.73
CA PHE A 307 -8.67 -39.56 22.18
C PHE A 307 -10.10 -39.66 22.70
N HIS A 308 -11.04 -38.94 22.08
CA HIS A 308 -12.46 -38.98 22.43
C HIS A 308 -13.05 -40.40 22.26
N ILE A 309 -12.64 -41.09 21.18
CA ILE A 309 -13.01 -42.48 20.89
C ILE A 309 -12.37 -43.45 21.90
N SER A 310 -11.11 -43.24 22.28
CA SER A 310 -10.45 -44.11 23.28
C SER A 310 -11.03 -43.92 24.67
N THR A 311 -11.39 -42.70 25.07
CA THR A 311 -12.08 -42.42 26.33
C THR A 311 -13.50 -42.98 26.37
N SER A 312 -14.23 -42.94 25.26
CA SER A 312 -15.57 -43.54 25.19
C SER A 312 -15.52 -45.07 25.22
N HIS A 313 -14.51 -45.67 24.59
CA HIS A 313 -14.33 -47.13 24.60
C HIS A 313 -13.82 -47.68 25.95
N THR A 314 -13.06 -46.88 26.71
CA THR A 314 -12.66 -47.23 28.09
C THR A 314 -13.82 -47.05 29.07
N GLN A 315 -14.63 -46.00 28.95
CA GLN A 315 -15.87 -45.84 29.73
C GLN A 315 -16.86 -47.00 29.47
N SER A 316 -16.98 -47.43 28.21
CA SER A 316 -17.83 -48.57 27.83
C SER A 316 -17.36 -49.91 28.43
N LYS A 317 -16.03 -50.17 28.45
CA LYS A 317 -15.48 -51.38 29.11
C LYS A 317 -15.64 -51.36 30.63
N VAL A 318 -15.44 -50.21 31.27
CA VAL A 318 -15.63 -50.06 32.73
C VAL A 318 -17.11 -50.25 33.11
N GLY A 319 -18.06 -49.73 32.32
CA GLY A 319 -19.48 -49.97 32.53
C GLY A 319 -19.88 -51.45 32.37
N ASN A 320 -19.22 -52.18 31.45
CA ASN A 320 -19.51 -53.59 31.22
C ASN A 320 -18.88 -54.51 32.28
N GLU A 321 -17.71 -54.18 32.84
CA GLU A 321 -17.13 -54.89 33.99
C GLU A 321 -17.91 -54.66 35.29
N GLN A 322 -18.40 -53.43 35.53
CA GLN A 322 -19.24 -53.13 36.70
C GLN A 322 -20.58 -53.89 36.66
N ASN A 323 -21.19 -54.03 35.48
CA ASN A 323 -22.39 -54.86 35.30
C ASN A 323 -22.12 -56.36 35.51
N LYS A 324 -20.92 -56.84 35.17
CA LYS A 324 -20.54 -58.26 35.36
C LYS A 324 -20.31 -58.59 36.84
N VAL A 325 -19.63 -57.70 37.58
CA VAL A 325 -19.42 -57.83 39.04
C VAL A 325 -20.73 -57.69 39.82
N GLY A 326 -21.62 -56.78 39.41
CA GLY A 326 -22.95 -56.63 40.02
C GLY A 326 -23.87 -57.84 39.81
N ASN A 327 -23.75 -58.54 38.68
CA ASN A 327 -24.53 -59.75 38.41
C ASN A 327 -23.99 -60.99 39.15
N GLU A 328 -22.67 -61.07 39.37
CA GLU A 328 -22.03 -62.14 40.14
C GLU A 328 -22.32 -62.02 41.66
N GLN A 329 -22.38 -60.77 42.19
CA GLN A 329 -22.85 -60.52 43.56
C GLN A 329 -24.35 -60.80 43.75
N ARG A 330 -25.20 -60.50 42.75
CA ARG A 330 -26.64 -60.80 42.82
C ARG A 330 -26.94 -62.31 42.76
N THR A 331 -26.06 -63.09 42.14
CA THR A 331 -26.20 -64.56 42.08
C THR A 331 -25.76 -65.24 43.38
N SER A 332 -24.75 -64.69 44.09
CA SER A 332 -24.34 -65.21 45.42
C SER A 332 -25.36 -64.93 46.53
N VAL A 333 -26.12 -63.84 46.47
CA VAL A 333 -27.13 -63.50 47.51
C VAL A 333 -28.43 -64.32 47.38
N THR A 334 -28.59 -65.10 46.31
CA THR A 334 -29.78 -65.97 46.11
C THR A 334 -29.50 -67.44 46.50
N ILE A 335 -28.27 -67.78 46.90
CA ILE A 335 -27.87 -69.13 47.32
C ILE A 335 -26.98 -68.99 48.58
N PHE A 336 -27.59 -69.08 49.77
CA PHE A 336 -27.03 -68.92 51.13
C PHE A 336 -26.88 -67.51 51.69
#